data_AF-A0A3M2AHB9-F1
#
_entry.id   AF-A0A3M2AHB9-F1
#
_cell.length_a   1.000
_cell.length_b   1.000
_cell.length_c   1.000
_cell.angle_alpha   90.00
_cell.angle_beta   90.00
_cell.angle_gamma   90.00
#
_symmetry.space_group_name_H-M   'P 1'
#
loop_
_entity.id
_entity.type
_entity.pdbx_description
1 polymer ?
#
loop_
_entity_poly.entity_id
_entity_poly.type
_entity_poly.pdbx_seq_one_letter_code
_entity_poly.pdbx_strand_id
1 'polypeptide(L)'
;MPVPALLSMPRLLPPRLRRPGLLLLALLPWMASSCQAPEFYERQNLALAVMRLEPPPGAAHFRSKVFQATEGAAGGIGAGAGGGCGCY
;
A
#
# COMPACT_ATOMS: atom_id res chain seq x y z
N MET A 1 -34.04 -19.39 26.99
CA MET A 1 -33.62 -18.79 25.70
C MET A 1 -32.09 -18.68 25.73
N PRO A 2 -31.38 -19.74 25.36
CA PRO A 2 -30.54 -19.64 24.16
C PRO A 2 -30.71 -20.84 23.23
N VAL A 3 -30.84 -20.55 21.94
CA VAL A 3 -31.01 -21.50 20.83
C VAL A 3 -29.67 -22.19 20.53
N PRO A 4 -29.62 -23.52 20.35
CA PRO A 4 -28.47 -24.20 19.78
C PRO A 4 -28.51 -24.02 18.25
N ALA A 5 -27.74 -23.07 17.73
CA ALA A 5 -27.51 -22.99 16.29
C ALA A 5 -26.46 -24.06 15.93
N LEU A 6 -26.96 -25.17 15.39
CA LEU A 6 -26.19 -26.14 14.64
C LEU A 6 -25.35 -25.41 13.58
N LEU A 7 -24.07 -25.16 13.87
CA LEU A 7 -23.08 -24.93 12.83
C LEU A 7 -22.82 -26.29 12.17
N SER A 8 -23.67 -26.55 11.18
CA SER A 8 -23.47 -27.48 10.09
C SER A 8 -22.07 -27.31 9.53
N MET A 9 -21.14 -28.12 10.02
CA MET A 9 -19.86 -28.36 9.39
C MET A 9 -20.12 -28.84 7.95
N PRO A 10 -19.79 -28.06 6.89
CA PRO A 10 -19.66 -28.66 5.60
C PRO A 10 -18.35 -29.45 5.67
N ARG A 11 -18.48 -30.77 5.80
CA ARG A 11 -17.41 -31.73 5.49
C ARG A 11 -17.09 -31.58 4.00
N LEU A 12 -16.30 -30.57 3.67
CA LEU A 12 -15.62 -30.46 2.38
C LEU A 12 -14.23 -31.06 2.55
N LEU A 13 -14.19 -32.38 2.75
CA LEU A 13 -12.97 -33.14 2.56
C LEU A 13 -12.97 -33.64 1.10
N PRO A 14 -12.25 -32.98 0.18
CA PRO A 14 -12.18 -33.48 -1.19
C PRO A 14 -11.37 -34.80 -1.20
N PRO A 15 -11.94 -35.89 -1.74
CA PRO A 15 -11.20 -37.11 -1.92
C PRO A 15 -10.24 -36.92 -3.10
N ARG A 16 -8.94 -37.14 -2.83
CA ARG A 16 -7.82 -37.22 -3.80
C ARG A 16 -7.15 -35.88 -4.20
N LEU A 17 -6.78 -35.05 -3.24
CA LEU A 17 -5.78 -34.01 -3.48
C LEU A 17 -4.38 -34.66 -3.63
N ARG A 18 -3.78 -34.53 -4.82
CA ARG A 18 -2.40 -34.96 -5.09
C ARG A 18 -1.46 -34.33 -4.04
N ARG A 19 -0.63 -35.15 -3.38
CA ARG A 19 0.35 -34.77 -2.33
C ARG A 19 1.07 -33.42 -2.53
N PRO A 20 1.55 -33.03 -3.74
CA PRO A 20 2.19 -31.72 -3.93
C PRO A 20 1.23 -30.53 -3.76
N GLY A 21 -0.05 -30.65 -4.10
CA GLY A 21 -1.03 -29.58 -3.95
C GLY A 21 -1.36 -29.28 -2.49
N LEU A 22 -1.34 -30.30 -1.63
CA LEU A 22 -1.55 -30.13 -0.18
C LEU A 22 -0.35 -29.42 0.47
N LEU A 23 0.88 -29.71 0.02
CA LEU A 23 2.10 -29.04 0.47
C LEU A 23 2.10 -27.55 0.08
N LEU A 24 1.68 -27.21 -1.14
CA LEU A 24 1.61 -25.82 -1.60
C LEU A 24 0.56 -25.01 -0.81
N LEU A 25 -0.60 -25.62 -0.53
CA LEU A 25 -1.67 -24.98 0.24
C LEU A 25 -1.28 -24.76 1.71
N ALA A 26 -0.44 -25.64 2.27
CA ALA A 26 0.09 -25.50 3.63
C ALA A 26 1.17 -24.39 3.75
N LEU A 27 1.86 -24.04 2.65
CA LEU A 27 2.86 -22.97 2.60
C LEU A 27 2.25 -21.57 2.43
N LEU A 28 1.06 -21.47 1.84
CA LEU A 28 0.37 -20.21 1.61
C LEU A 28 0.18 -19.31 2.87
N PRO A 29 -0.21 -19.83 4.05
CA PRO A 29 -0.37 -18.99 5.24
C PRO A 29 0.95 -18.42 5.78
N TRP A 30 2.11 -19.02 5.45
CA TRP A 30 3.42 -18.52 5.86
C TRP A 30 3.81 -17.23 5.15
N MET A 31 3.27 -16.98 3.95
CA MET A 31 3.53 -15.73 3.22
C MET A 31 2.64 -14.57 3.68
N ALA A 32 1.52 -14.85 4.34
CA ALA A 32 0.59 -13.82 4.80
C ALA A 32 0.99 -13.18 6.15
N SER A 33 1.94 -13.77 6.89
CA SER A 33 2.32 -13.31 8.23
C SER A 33 3.20 -12.05 8.27
N SER A 34 3.62 -11.50 7.12
CA SER A 34 4.49 -10.32 7.08
C SER A 34 3.77 -8.98 7.19
N CYS A 35 2.44 -8.96 7.30
CA CYS A 35 1.66 -7.72 7.40
C CYS A 35 1.43 -7.30 8.86
N GLN A 36 2.50 -7.10 9.63
CA GLN A 36 2.42 -6.56 10.98
C GLN A 36 2.51 -5.03 10.94
N ALA A 37 1.57 -4.36 11.60
CA ALA A 37 1.60 -2.91 11.73
C ALA A 37 2.68 -2.51 12.78
N PRO A 38 3.53 -1.51 12.49
CA PRO A 38 4.52 -1.05 13.46
C PRO A 38 3.85 -0.37 14.66
N GLU A 39 4.48 -0.54 15.82
CA GLU A 39 4.05 0.09 17.06
C GLU A 39 4.08 1.62 16.93
N PHE A 40 3.24 2.31 17.71
CA PHE A 40 3.09 3.77 17.58
C PHE A 40 4.41 4.53 17.70
N TYR A 41 5.31 4.11 18.58
CA TYR A 41 6.60 4.75 18.80
C TYR A 41 7.60 4.50 17.65
N GLU A 42 7.49 3.37 16.94
CA GLU A 42 8.36 3.07 15.79
C GLU A 42 8.02 3.92 14.56
N ARG A 43 6.77 4.39 14.46
CA ARG A 43 6.32 5.27 13.36
C ARG A 43 7.06 6.60 13.36
N GLN A 44 7.62 7.03 14.49
CA GLN A 44 8.40 8.26 14.57
C GLN A 44 9.67 8.20 13.70
N ASN A 45 10.23 7.01 13.48
CA ASN A 45 11.39 6.83 12.62
C ASN A 45 11.11 7.23 11.17
N LEU A 46 9.87 7.07 10.70
CA LEU A 46 9.46 7.48 9.35
C LEU A 46 9.35 9.00 9.21
N ALA A 47 9.26 9.74 10.32
CA ALA A 47 9.25 11.21 10.30
C ALA A 47 10.66 11.82 10.19
N LEU A 48 11.72 11.00 10.32
CA LEU A 48 13.09 11.47 10.20
C LEU A 48 13.36 12.00 8.79
N ALA A 49 14.10 13.11 8.69
CA ALA A 49 14.41 13.75 7.41
C ALA A 49 15.16 12.82 6.44
N VAL A 50 15.97 11.89 6.96
CA VAL A 50 16.71 10.88 6.18
C VAL A 50 15.79 9.81 5.58
N MET A 51 14.61 9.58 6.16
CA MET A 51 13.62 8.60 5.68
C MET A 51 12.58 9.25 4.76
N ARG A 52 12.74 10.53 4.39
CA ARG A 52 11.86 11.19 3.42
C ARG A 52 11.98 10.50 2.08
N LEU A 53 10.84 10.18 1.49
CA LEU A 53 10.73 9.61 0.14
C LEU A 53 11.04 10.65 -0.96
N GLU A 54 11.13 11.92 -0.59
CA GLU A 54 11.43 13.01 -1.50
C GLU A 54 12.91 12.98 -1.92
N PRO A 55 13.24 13.29 -3.20
CA PRO A 55 14.62 13.43 -3.64
C PRO A 55 15.35 14.54 -2.87
N PRO A 56 16.69 14.58 -2.92
CA PRO A 56 17.43 15.71 -2.39
C PRO A 56 16.91 17.03 -2.99
N PRO A 57 16.96 18.14 -2.24
CA PRO A 57 16.23 19.37 -2.58
C PRO A 57 16.60 19.94 -3.96
N GLY A 58 17.86 19.81 -4.38
CA GLY A 58 18.29 20.22 -5.73
C GLY A 58 17.64 19.39 -6.85
N ALA A 59 17.52 18.08 -6.66
CA ALA A 59 16.89 17.19 -7.63
C ALA A 59 15.36 17.36 -7.65
N ALA A 60 14.75 17.55 -6.47
CA ALA A 60 13.32 17.84 -6.35
C ALA A 60 12.96 19.17 -7.06
N HIS A 61 13.77 20.22 -6.85
CA HIS A 61 13.60 21.50 -7.53
C HIS A 61 13.81 21.39 -9.04
N PHE A 62 14.83 20.67 -9.50
CA PHE A 62 15.03 20.47 -10.93
C PHE A 62 13.83 19.74 -11.57
N ARG A 63 13.36 18.65 -10.94
CA ARG A 63 12.19 17.90 -11.43
C ARG A 63 10.94 18.74 -11.49
N SER A 64 10.66 19.53 -10.44
CA SER A 64 9.49 20.41 -10.44
C SER A 64 9.55 21.46 -11.54
N LYS A 65 10.72 22.03 -11.81
CA LYS A 65 10.91 23.02 -12.88
C LYS A 65 10.70 22.41 -14.26
N VAL A 66 11.25 21.22 -14.51
CA VAL A 66 11.05 20.50 -15.78
C VAL A 66 9.57 20.16 -15.94
N PHE A 67 8.95 19.58 -14.91
CA PHE A 67 7.55 19.21 -14.91
C PHE A 67 6.62 20.42 -15.15
N GLN A 68 6.89 21.55 -14.51
CA GLN A 68 6.15 22.79 -14.74
C GLN A 68 6.33 23.33 -16.16
N ALA A 69 7.52 23.18 -16.75
CA ALA A 69 7.77 23.62 -18.13
C ALA A 69 7.07 22.75 -19.17
N THR A 70 6.94 21.45 -18.92
CA THR A 70 6.33 20.50 -19.85
C THR A 70 4.83 20.34 -19.64
N GLU A 71 4.38 20.37 -18.39
CA GLU A 71 3.02 20.05 -17.94
C GLU A 71 2.39 21.23 -17.17
N GLY A 72 2.70 22.46 -17.55
CA GLY A 72 2.12 23.66 -16.92
C GLY A 72 0.58 23.70 -16.95
N ALA A 73 -0.04 23.01 -17.92
CA ALA A 73 -1.49 22.81 -17.99
C ALA A 73 -2.04 21.83 -16.93
N ALA A 74 -1.20 21.05 -16.24
CA ALA A 74 -1.60 20.17 -15.13
C ALA A 74 -1.58 20.89 -13.77
N GLY A 75 -0.92 22.05 -13.71
CA GLY A 75 -0.85 22.90 -12.51
C GLY A 75 0.44 22.66 -11.75
N GLY A 76 0.96 23.74 -11.17
CA GLY A 76 2.18 23.66 -10.38
C GLY A 76 1.98 22.79 -9.15
N ILE A 77 2.98 21.97 -8.81
CA ILE A 77 3.02 21.28 -7.51
C ILE A 77 2.88 22.31 -6.37
N GLY A 78 1.82 22.20 -5.57
CA GLY A 78 1.50 23.13 -4.48
C GLY A 78 0.73 24.40 -4.88
N ALA A 79 0.32 24.55 -6.14
CA ALA A 79 -0.59 25.63 -6.54
C ALA A 79 -2.03 25.28 -6.15
N GLY A 80 -2.68 26.16 -5.39
CA GLY A 80 -4.10 26.04 -5.04
C GLY A 80 -4.96 26.28 -6.27
N ALA A 81 -5.48 25.21 -6.85
CA ALA A 81 -6.37 25.18 -8.02
C ALA A 81 -5.79 25.74 -9.34
N GLY A 82 -5.67 24.87 -10.34
CA GLY A 82 -5.56 25.28 -11.74
C GLY A 82 -4.24 24.93 -12.40
N GLY A 83 -4.28 23.87 -13.21
CA GLY A 83 -3.36 23.70 -14.32
C GLY A 83 -3.90 24.35 -15.58
N GLY A 84 -3.13 25.23 -16.19
CA GLY A 84 -3.54 25.98 -17.38
C GLY A 84 -3.01 27.42 -17.36
N CYS A 85 -3.62 28.29 -18.18
CA CYS A 85 -3.26 29.70 -18.36
C CYS A 85 -3.30 30.58 -17.09
N GLY A 86 -3.53 30.01 -15.91
CA GLY A 86 -3.36 30.69 -14.63
C GLY A 86 -4.35 31.83 -14.37
N CYS A 87 -5.47 31.88 -15.08
CA CYS A 87 -6.53 32.87 -14.82
C CYS A 87 -7.36 32.46 -13.59
N TYR A 88 -6.84 32.71 -12.39
CA TYR A 88 -7.60 32.83 -11.15
C TYR A 88 -7.53 34.26 -10.62
#